data_AF-A0A7W7U3F2-F1
#
_entry.id   AF-A0A7W7U3F2-F1
#
_cell.length_a   1.000
_cell.length_b   1.000
_cell.length_c   1.000
_cell.angle_alpha   90.00
_cell.angle_beta   90.00
_cell.angle_gamma   90.00
#
_symmetry.space_group_name_H-M   'P 1'
#
loop_
_entity.id
_entity.type
_entity.pdbx_description
1 polymer ?
#
loop_
_entity_poly.entity_id
_entity_poly.type
_entity_poly.pdbx_seq_one_letter_code
_entity_poly.pdbx_strand_id
1 'polypeptide(L)'
;MFHRIRRRASEPSEAQRRFFEMSARLQDQVPPGIGKPSDEPERGEPVAVVDDFLPPELRVPSHDQLDGRMMPWGQPLVLDGEMVACTECGAYRDWLVLSTRDEIWLRCRAGHQQQETRLDTAWYNRSAGPADATHATFEDCLRHLGH
;
A
#
# COMPACT_ATOMS: atom_id res chain seq x y z
N MET A 1 -6.67 -24.55 -38.67
CA MET A 1 -7.82 -25.17 -37.97
C MET A 1 -7.55 -25.07 -36.48
N PHE A 2 -8.34 -24.30 -35.72
CA PHE A 2 -8.25 -24.25 -34.25
C PHE A 2 -9.49 -24.91 -33.66
N HIS A 3 -9.33 -26.04 -32.96
CA HIS A 3 -10.42 -26.69 -32.25
C HIS A 3 -10.71 -25.96 -30.94
N ARG A 4 -11.90 -25.37 -30.81
CA ARG A 4 -12.43 -24.85 -29.54
C ARG A 4 -12.73 -26.04 -28.61
N ILE A 5 -11.87 -26.30 -27.64
CA ILE A 5 -12.16 -27.23 -26.56
C ILE A 5 -13.19 -26.57 -25.63
N ARG A 6 -14.45 -27.00 -25.71
CA ARG A 6 -15.46 -26.67 -24.70
C ARG A 6 -15.11 -27.40 -23.41
N ARG A 7 -14.56 -26.70 -22.41
CA ARG A 7 -14.45 -27.23 -21.05
C ARG A 7 -15.87 -27.48 -20.53
N ARG A 8 -16.20 -28.75 -20.26
CA ARG A 8 -17.38 -29.12 -19.49
C ARG A 8 -17.16 -28.61 -18.06
N ALA A 9 -18.10 -27.83 -17.55
CA ALA A 9 -18.08 -27.45 -16.14
C ALA A 9 -18.27 -28.74 -15.32
N SER A 10 -17.31 -29.04 -14.44
CA SER A 10 -17.42 -30.12 -13.47
C SER A 10 -18.52 -29.78 -12.48
N GLU A 11 -19.35 -30.76 -12.11
CA GLU A 11 -20.37 -30.55 -11.10
C GLU A 11 -19.71 -30.20 -9.75
N PRO A 12 -20.29 -29.26 -8.99
CA PRO A 12 -19.73 -28.87 -7.71
C PRO A 12 -19.76 -30.06 -6.74
N SER A 13 -18.65 -30.22 -6.03
CA SER A 13 -18.50 -31.28 -5.04
C SER A 13 -19.50 -31.10 -3.89
N GLU A 14 -19.77 -32.16 -3.15
CA GLU A 14 -20.72 -32.12 -2.02
C GLU A 14 -20.31 -31.09 -0.96
N ALA A 15 -19.00 -30.92 -0.74
CA ALA A 15 -18.46 -29.90 0.16
C ALA A 15 -18.77 -28.47 -0.33
N GLN A 16 -18.67 -28.20 -1.63
CA GLN A 16 -19.03 -26.90 -2.20
C GLN A 16 -20.54 -26.63 -2.09
N ARG A 17 -21.38 -27.65 -2.28
CA ARG A 17 -22.84 -27.53 -2.12
C ARG A 17 -23.19 -27.18 -0.67
N ARG A 18 -22.62 -27.91 0.30
CA ARG A 18 -22.82 -27.64 1.75
C ARG A 18 -22.37 -26.24 2.15
N PHE A 19 -21.24 -25.77 1.61
CA PHE A 19 -20.76 -24.41 1.87
C PHE A 19 -21.73 -23.36 1.31
N PHE A 20 -22.22 -23.56 0.08
CA PHE A 20 -23.15 -22.62 -0.55
C PHE A 20 -24.50 -22.55 0.20
N GLU A 21 -25.01 -23.69 0.65
CA GLU A 21 -26.22 -23.76 1.48
C GLU A 21 -26.03 -23.04 2.83
N MET A 22 -24.87 -23.24 3.47
CA MET A 22 -24.55 -22.57 4.73
C MET A 22 -24.42 -21.05 4.54
N SER A 23 -23.78 -20.60 3.46
CA SER A 23 -23.65 -19.17 3.16
C SER A 23 -25.00 -18.53 2.86
N ALA A 24 -25.89 -19.21 2.12
CA ALA A 24 -27.23 -18.70 1.84
C ALA A 24 -28.05 -18.50 3.12
N ARG A 25 -27.96 -19.44 4.09
CA ARG A 25 -28.65 -19.30 5.39
C ARG A 25 -28.12 -18.16 6.26
N LEU A 26 -26.89 -17.72 6.04
CA LEU A 26 -26.26 -16.63 6.79
C LEU A 26 -26.51 -15.26 6.13
N GLN A 27 -26.70 -15.21 4.80
CA GLN A 27 -26.95 -13.96 4.07
C GLN A 27 -28.24 -13.25 4.50
N ASP A 28 -29.27 -13.98 4.91
CA ASP A 28 -30.53 -13.39 5.39
C ASP A 28 -30.51 -12.99 6.87
N GLN A 29 -29.40 -13.20 7.58
CA GLN A 29 -29.26 -12.77 8.98
C GLN A 29 -28.67 -11.37 9.05
N VAL A 30 -29.54 -10.36 8.95
CA VAL A 30 -29.18 -8.98 9.29
C VAL A 30 -29.23 -8.85 10.83
N PRO A 31 -28.14 -8.43 11.50
CA PRO A 31 -28.16 -8.15 12.93
C PRO A 31 -29.24 -7.11 13.26
N PRO A 32 -30.08 -7.32 14.30
CA PRO A 32 -31.04 -6.30 14.71
C PRO A 32 -30.26 -5.05 15.15
N GLY A 33 -30.38 -3.96 14.39
CA GLY A 33 -29.66 -2.70 14.63
C GLY A 33 -29.01 -2.08 13.39
N ILE A 34 -28.81 -2.85 12.32
CA ILE A 34 -28.43 -2.30 11.02
C ILE A 34 -29.71 -2.00 10.26
N GLY A 35 -30.23 -0.79 10.42
CA GLY A 35 -31.42 -0.33 9.69
C GLY A 35 -31.22 -0.49 8.19
N LYS A 36 -32.24 -1.00 7.48
CA LYS A 36 -32.33 -0.79 6.03
C LYS A 36 -32.17 0.70 5.76
N PRO A 37 -31.40 1.14 4.74
CA PRO A 37 -31.43 2.52 4.34
C PRO A 37 -32.88 2.84 3.96
N SER A 38 -33.49 3.76 4.71
CA SER A 38 -34.82 4.27 4.43
C SER A 38 -34.71 5.15 3.19
N ASP A 39 -35.49 4.85 2.15
CA ASP A 39 -35.52 5.60 0.87
C ASP A 39 -36.24 6.97 0.99
N GLU A 40 -36.53 7.44 2.20
CA GLU A 40 -37.27 8.69 2.41
C GLU A 40 -36.31 9.80 2.86
N PRO A 41 -36.19 10.92 2.10
CA PRO A 41 -35.37 12.03 2.51
C PRO A 41 -36.12 12.78 3.62
N GLU A 42 -35.89 12.40 4.87
CA GLU A 42 -36.30 13.22 6.00
C GLU A 42 -35.57 14.56 5.91
N ARG A 43 -36.35 15.61 5.68
CA ARG A 43 -35.89 16.99 5.67
C ARG A 43 -35.62 17.43 7.11
N GLY A 44 -34.53 16.92 7.68
CA GLY A 44 -34.00 17.35 8.97
C GLY A 44 -33.37 18.73 8.86
N GLU A 45 -33.49 19.51 9.93
CA GLU A 45 -32.76 20.77 10.16
C GLU A 45 -31.26 20.58 9.85
N PRO A 46 -30.52 21.63 9.43
CA PRO A 46 -29.12 21.47 9.04
C PRO A 46 -28.32 21.01 10.26
N VAL A 47 -28.13 19.69 10.35
CA VAL A 47 -27.17 19.09 11.27
C VAL A 47 -25.84 19.69 10.86
N ALA A 48 -25.27 20.52 11.73
CA ALA A 48 -23.91 21.00 11.54
C ALA A 48 -23.06 19.77 11.23
N VAL A 49 -22.45 19.73 10.05
CA VAL A 49 -21.58 18.64 9.64
C VAL A 49 -20.43 18.65 10.64
N VAL A 50 -20.57 17.85 11.70
CA VAL A 50 -19.47 17.54 12.61
C VAL A 50 -18.55 16.69 11.76
N ASP A 51 -17.41 17.25 11.39
CA ASP A 51 -16.35 16.49 10.73
C ASP A 51 -15.90 15.40 11.71
N ASP A 52 -16.40 14.17 11.53
CA ASP A 52 -16.08 13.00 12.36
C ASP A 52 -14.59 12.60 12.26
N PHE A 53 -13.82 13.24 11.37
CA PHE A 53 -12.39 13.05 11.28
C PHE A 53 -11.65 13.84 12.37
N LEU A 54 -10.53 13.27 12.84
CA LEU A 54 -9.59 13.94 13.74
C LEU A 54 -9.25 15.35 13.24
N PRO A 55 -8.96 16.32 14.13
CA PRO A 55 -8.44 17.63 13.74
C PRO A 55 -7.25 17.51 12.78
N PRO A 56 -7.11 18.38 11.76
CA PRO A 56 -6.05 18.27 10.75
C PRO A 56 -4.65 18.11 11.31
N GLU A 57 -4.36 18.70 12.46
CA GLU A 57 -3.06 18.66 13.14
C GLU A 57 -2.72 17.27 13.70
N LEU A 58 -3.75 16.43 13.89
CA LEU A 58 -3.63 15.05 14.40
C LEU A 58 -3.83 14.01 13.29
N ARG A 59 -4.13 14.43 12.06
CA ARG A 59 -4.20 13.52 10.91
C ARG A 59 -2.78 13.15 10.49
N VAL A 60 -2.58 11.88 10.17
CA VAL A 60 -1.35 11.44 9.51
C VAL A 60 -1.30 12.12 8.13
N PRO A 61 -0.20 12.81 7.78
CA PRO A 61 -0.06 13.42 6.46
C PRO A 61 -0.23 12.37 5.36
N SER A 62 -1.00 12.72 4.33
CA SER A 62 -1.10 11.91 3.12
C SER A 62 0.25 11.87 2.40
N HIS A 63 0.44 10.85 1.56
CA HIS A 63 1.67 10.67 0.80
C HIS A 63 2.07 11.88 -0.05
N ASP A 64 1.09 12.65 -0.54
CA ASP A 64 1.31 13.83 -1.37
C ASP A 64 1.72 15.07 -0.56
N GLN A 65 1.52 15.04 0.76
CA GLN A 65 1.88 16.14 1.67
C GLN A 65 3.32 16.03 2.19
N LEU A 66 4.03 14.94 1.88
CA LEU A 66 5.41 14.72 2.32
C LEU A 66 6.39 15.14 1.21
N ASP A 67 7.36 15.99 1.56
CA ASP A 67 8.45 16.41 0.65
C ASP A 67 9.34 15.24 0.19
N GLY A 68 9.33 14.14 0.95
CA GLY A 68 10.00 12.89 0.60
C GLY A 68 9.68 11.78 1.59
N ARG A 69 9.82 10.53 1.13
CA ARG A 69 9.63 9.33 1.96
C ARG A 69 10.86 8.44 1.88
N MET A 70 11.21 7.80 2.98
CA MET A 70 12.37 6.93 3.10
C MET A 70 11.98 5.56 3.63
N MET A 71 12.55 4.51 3.03
CA MET A 71 12.35 3.14 3.49
C MET A 71 13.69 2.40 3.46
N PRO A 72 14.11 1.75 4.56
CA PRO A 72 15.26 0.86 4.54
C PRO A 72 14.93 -0.43 3.76
N TRP A 73 15.89 -0.88 2.96
CA TRP A 73 15.79 -2.07 2.12
C TRP A 73 17.02 -2.96 2.33
N GLY A 74 16.93 -3.85 3.32
CA GLY A 74 18.05 -4.70 3.73
C GLY A 74 18.40 -5.82 2.74
N GLN A 75 17.44 -6.28 1.95
CA GLN A 75 17.63 -7.35 0.97
C GLN A 75 18.26 -6.82 -0.34
N PRO A 76 18.87 -7.67 -1.18
CA PRO A 76 19.30 -7.27 -2.51
C PRO A 76 18.13 -6.73 -3.33
N LEU A 77 18.32 -5.58 -3.97
CA LEU A 77 17.34 -5.03 -4.91
C LEU A 77 17.57 -5.66 -6.28
N VAL A 78 16.58 -6.39 -6.79
CA VAL A 78 16.66 -7.07 -8.09
C VAL A 78 15.60 -6.50 -9.01
N LEU A 79 16.03 -5.92 -10.14
CA LEU A 79 15.19 -5.27 -11.14
C LEU A 79 15.44 -5.93 -12.49
N ASP A 80 14.38 -6.40 -13.15
CA ASP A 80 14.46 -7.08 -14.45
C ASP A 80 15.45 -8.28 -14.48
N GLY A 81 15.68 -8.91 -13.33
CA GLY A 81 16.64 -10.01 -13.16
C GLY A 81 18.08 -9.58 -12.86
N GLU A 82 18.35 -8.27 -12.80
CA GLU A 82 19.65 -7.71 -12.48
C GLU A 82 19.71 -7.21 -11.04
N MET A 83 20.80 -7.53 -10.35
CA MET A 83 21.05 -7.03 -9.01
C MET A 83 21.57 -5.59 -9.07
N VAL A 84 20.87 -4.67 -8.41
CA VAL A 84 21.27 -3.27 -8.33
C VAL A 84 22.43 -3.15 -7.34
N ALA A 85 23.55 -2.62 -7.84
CA ALA A 85 24.73 -2.31 -7.06
C ALA A 85 25.03 -0.82 -7.10
N CYS A 86 25.73 -0.34 -6.07
CA CYS A 86 26.22 1.02 -6.00
C CYS A 86 27.25 1.27 -7.09
N THR A 87 27.02 2.30 -7.92
CA THR A 87 27.93 2.65 -9.01
C THR A 87 29.30 3.09 -8.52
N GLU A 88 29.41 3.54 -7.26
CA GLU A 88 30.65 4.04 -6.66
C GLU A 88 31.37 2.97 -5.81
N CYS A 89 30.68 2.30 -4.89
CA CYS A 89 31.32 1.33 -3.98
C CYS A 89 30.98 -0.14 -4.24
N GLY A 90 30.10 -0.45 -5.20
CA GLY A 90 29.70 -1.82 -5.52
C GLY A 90 28.80 -2.51 -4.49
N ALA A 91 28.39 -1.82 -3.42
CA ALA A 91 27.46 -2.37 -2.43
C ALA A 91 26.10 -2.69 -3.09
N TYR A 92 25.56 -3.89 -2.86
CA TYR A 92 24.36 -4.39 -3.54
C TYR A 92 23.15 -4.63 -2.63
N ARG A 93 23.29 -4.36 -1.32
CA ARG A 93 22.30 -4.58 -0.27
C ARG A 93 22.33 -3.42 0.73
N ASP A 94 21.41 -3.45 1.69
CA ASP A 94 21.26 -2.42 2.74
C ASP A 94 21.09 -1.02 2.11
N TRP A 95 20.18 -0.95 1.14
CA TRP A 95 19.81 0.28 0.47
C TRP A 95 18.86 1.10 1.35
N LEU A 96 18.98 2.42 1.30
CA LEU A 96 17.93 3.32 1.70
C LEU A 96 17.23 3.81 0.43
N VAL A 97 15.94 3.51 0.30
CA VAL A 97 15.12 3.91 -0.83
C VAL A 97 14.43 5.22 -0.48
N LEU A 98 14.63 6.24 -1.31
CA LEU A 98 14.04 7.56 -1.15
C LEU A 98 13.08 7.82 -2.31
N SER A 99 11.85 8.24 -2.00
CA SER A 99 10.87 8.71 -2.99
C SER A 99 10.71 10.21 -2.85
N THR A 100 11.04 10.98 -3.89
CA THR A 100 10.92 12.44 -3.94
C THR A 100 10.35 12.86 -5.29
N ARG A 101 9.20 13.56 -5.31
CA ARG A 101 8.60 14.16 -6.53
C ARG A 101 8.62 13.23 -7.76
N ASP A 102 8.08 12.03 -7.60
CA ASP A 102 8.02 10.96 -8.62
C ASP A 102 9.35 10.28 -9.01
N GLU A 103 10.45 10.66 -8.37
CA GLU A 103 11.75 10.01 -8.56
C GLU A 103 12.09 9.06 -7.40
N ILE A 104 12.72 7.94 -7.75
CA ILE A 104 13.28 7.00 -6.79
C ILE A 104 14.80 7.12 -6.78
N TRP A 105 15.33 7.35 -5.59
CA TRP A 105 16.76 7.43 -5.31
C TRP A 105 17.17 6.31 -4.36
N LEU A 106 18.33 5.72 -4.60
CA LEU A 106 18.93 4.68 -3.78
C LEU A 106 20.18 5.23 -3.11
N ARG A 107 20.25 5.16 -1.79
CA ARG A 107 21.43 5.53 -1.01
C ARG A 107 22.05 4.30 -0.37
N CYS A 108 23.33 4.05 -0.60
CA CYS A 108 24.02 2.94 0.04
C CYS A 108 24.48 3.33 1.46
N ARG A 109 24.93 2.36 2.27
CA ARG A 109 25.47 2.64 3.63
C ARG A 109 26.70 3.54 3.66
N ALA A 110 27.47 3.57 2.57
CA ALA A 110 28.63 4.47 2.45
C ALA A 110 28.22 5.92 2.14
N GLY A 111 26.94 6.18 1.88
CA GLY A 111 26.39 7.52 1.65
C GLY A 111 26.25 7.93 0.20
N HIS A 112 26.73 7.13 -0.76
CA HIS A 112 26.55 7.39 -2.20
C HIS A 112 25.08 7.28 -2.58
N GLN A 113 24.64 8.18 -3.47
CA GLN A 113 23.27 8.25 -3.97
C GLN A 113 23.26 8.02 -5.47
N GLN A 114 22.29 7.24 -5.95
CA GLN A 114 22.05 7.04 -7.37
C GLN A 114 20.55 7.05 -7.66
N GLN A 115 20.16 7.64 -8.79
CA GLN A 115 18.79 7.60 -9.26
C GLN A 115 18.50 6.25 -9.91
N GLU A 116 17.37 5.63 -9.57
CA GLU A 116 16.93 4.38 -10.19
C GLU A 116 15.67 4.64 -11.03
N THR A 117 15.85 4.74 -12.35
CA THR A 117 14.78 5.11 -13.29
C THR A 117 13.84 3.96 -13.63
N ARG A 118 14.19 2.72 -13.28
CA ARG A 118 13.30 1.56 -13.43
C ARG A 118 12.22 1.50 -12.35
N LEU A 119 12.37 2.30 -11.29
CA LEU A 119 11.43 2.36 -10.17
C LEU A 119 10.65 3.67 -10.19
N ASP A 120 9.36 3.58 -9.94
CA ASP A 120 8.46 4.71 -9.81
C ASP A 120 7.89 4.82 -8.39
N THR A 121 7.24 5.94 -8.09
CA THR A 121 6.56 6.13 -6.80
C THR A 121 5.44 5.10 -6.58
N ALA A 122 4.84 4.57 -7.64
CA ALA A 122 3.85 3.51 -7.52
C ALA A 122 4.47 2.20 -6.97
N TRP A 123 5.67 1.83 -7.42
CA TRP A 123 6.46 0.73 -6.87
C TRP A 123 6.79 1.01 -5.41
N TYR A 124 7.30 2.21 -5.09
CA TYR A 124 7.61 2.58 -3.71
C TYR A 124 6.39 2.41 -2.81
N ASN A 125 5.22 2.91 -3.21
CA ASN A 125 3.98 2.79 -2.46
C ASN A 125 3.54 1.34 -2.22
N ARG A 126 3.82 0.42 -3.16
CA ARG A 126 3.49 -1.01 -3.03
C ARG A 126 4.49 -1.76 -2.15
N SER A 127 5.75 -1.32 -2.16
CA SER A 127 6.85 -1.98 -1.45
C SER A 127 7.06 -1.42 -0.04
N ALA A 128 6.67 -0.17 0.20
CA ALA A 128 6.74 0.49 1.49
C ALA A 128 5.88 -0.24 2.52
N GLY A 129 6.51 -0.62 3.63
CA GLY A 129 5.80 -1.04 4.83
C GLY A 129 5.16 0.15 5.56
N PRO A 130 4.42 -0.12 6.65
CA PRO A 130 3.94 0.94 7.54
C PRO A 130 5.11 1.83 8.00
N ALA A 131 4.90 3.15 7.96
CA ALA A 131 5.87 4.09 8.51
C ALA A 131 5.95 3.92 10.03
N ASP A 132 7.16 3.81 10.56
CA ASP A 132 7.45 3.67 12.00
C ASP A 132 7.61 5.04 12.69
N ALA A 133 8.05 6.06 11.95
CA ALA A 133 8.20 7.42 12.45
C ALA A 133 8.01 8.48 11.34
N THR A 134 7.74 9.73 11.76
CA THR A 134 7.79 10.92 10.91
C THR A 134 8.83 11.87 11.49
N HIS A 135 9.73 12.36 10.64
CA HIS A 135 10.82 13.26 11.06
C HIS A 135 10.67 14.62 10.39
N ALA A 136 11.03 15.68 11.11
CA ALA A 136 10.95 17.05 10.61
C ALA A 136 12.02 17.39 9.57
N THR A 137 13.15 16.67 9.57
CA THR A 137 14.25 16.90 8.63
C THR A 137 14.77 15.59 8.03
N PHE A 138 15.36 15.71 6.84
CA PHE A 138 16.03 14.62 6.13
C PHE A 138 17.14 13.98 6.96
N GLU A 139 17.99 14.80 7.58
CA GLU A 139 19.11 14.36 8.42
C GLU A 139 18.65 13.62 9.68
N ASP A 140 17.53 14.03 10.28
CA ASP A 140 16.96 13.32 11.43
C ASP A 140 16.46 11.93 11.04
N CYS A 141 15.87 11.81 9.85
CA CYS A 141 15.44 10.52 9.32
C CYS A 141 16.63 9.61 9.03
N LEU A 142 17.70 10.12 8.41
CA LEU A 142 18.93 9.35 8.19
C LEU A 142 19.51 8.81 9.50
N ARG A 143 19.60 9.66 10.52
CA ARG A 143 20.13 9.27 11.84
C ARG A 143 19.27 8.20 12.50
N HIS A 144 17.95 8.30 12.40
CA HIS A 144 17.02 7.29 12.91
C HIS A 144 17.22 5.94 12.21
N LEU A 145 17.45 5.95 10.90
CA LEU A 145 17.65 4.76 10.07
C LEU A 145 19.10 4.23 10.09
N GLY A 146 20.02 4.90 10.80
CA GLY A 146 21.42 4.48 10.94
C GLY A 146 22.29 4.75 9.71
N HIS A 147 22.03 5.86 9.02
CA HIS A 147 22.59 6.25 7.73
C HIS A 147 23.34 7.60 7.74
#